data_AF-A0A8T0UGG3-F1
#
_entry.id   AF-A0A8T0UGG3-F1
#
_cell.length_a   1.000
_cell.length_b   1.000
_cell.length_c   1.000
_cell.angle_alpha   90.00
_cell.angle_beta   90.00
_cell.angle_gamma   90.00
#
_symmetry.space_group_name_H-M   'P 1'
#
loop_
_entity.id
_entity.type
_entity.pdbx_description
1 polymer ?
#
loop_
_entity_poly.entity_id
_entity_poly.type
_entity_poly.pdbx_seq_one_letter_code
_entity_poly.pdbx_strand_id
1 'polypeptide(L)'
;MTVTWTSGYSIKEALPFVEWGPKGGHQMLSPAGTLTFGRNSMCGSPARTVGWRDPGYIHTSFLKELWPDALYTYKLGHRLSDGTHIWSKSYSFRASPYPGQDSLQRVVIFRDMGKQ
;
A
#
# COMPACT_ATOMS: atom_id res chain seq x y z
N MET A 1 -9.06 6.03 1.25
CA MET A 1 -7.90 5.37 1.90
C MET A 1 -6.87 5.03 0.84
N THR A 2 -5.58 5.08 1.15
CA THR A 2 -4.51 4.62 0.23
C THR A 2 -3.78 3.43 0.84
N VAL A 3 -3.49 2.41 0.04
CA VAL A 3 -2.66 1.27 0.43
C VAL A 3 -1.36 1.37 -0.35
N THR A 4 -0.24 1.46 0.37
CA THR A 4 1.10 1.54 -0.21
C THR A 4 1.93 0.34 0.24
N TRP A 5 2.62 -0.32 -0.68
CA TRP A 5 3.46 -1.48 -0.39
C TRP A 5 4.66 -1.58 -1.34
N THR A 6 5.62 -2.43 -0.99
CA THR A 6 6.82 -2.67 -1.79
C THR A 6 6.84 -4.09 -2.34
N SER A 7 7.30 -4.28 -3.58
CA SER A 7 7.54 -5.60 -4.18
C SER A 7 8.79 -5.62 -5.06
N GLY A 8 9.18 -6.81 -5.51
CA GLY A 8 10.22 -7.00 -6.53
C GLY A 8 9.71 -6.96 -7.97
N TYR A 9 8.39 -6.79 -8.20
CA TYR A 9 7.79 -6.83 -9.53
C TYR A 9 7.64 -5.43 -10.11
N SER A 10 8.30 -5.19 -11.24
CA SER A 10 8.07 -4.02 -12.08
C SER A 10 6.73 -4.12 -12.80
N ILE A 11 6.25 -2.99 -13.32
CA ILE A 11 5.04 -2.95 -14.17
C ILE A 11 5.17 -3.74 -15.48
N LYS A 12 6.40 -4.11 -15.88
CA LYS A 12 6.65 -4.94 -17.07
C LYS A 12 6.50 -6.43 -16.76
N GLU A 13 6.73 -6.83 -15.51
CA GLU A 13 6.69 -8.22 -15.06
C GLU A 13 5.31 -8.59 -14.51
N ALA A 14 4.67 -7.65 -13.81
CA ALA A 14 3.37 -7.88 -13.21
C ALA A 14 2.52 -6.61 -13.16
N LEU A 15 1.20 -6.79 -13.26
CA LEU A 15 0.22 -5.75 -12.99
C LEU A 15 -0.12 -5.74 -11.50
N PRO A 16 0.22 -4.67 -10.75
CA PRO A 16 -0.07 -4.58 -9.32
C PRO A 16 -1.48 -4.05 -9.07
N PHE A 17 -2.16 -4.63 -8.09
CA PHE A 17 -3.50 -4.24 -7.69
C PHE A 17 -3.78 -4.60 -6.22
N VAL A 18 -4.88 -4.07 -5.68
CA VAL A 18 -5.41 -4.46 -4.38
C VAL A 18 -6.78 -5.08 -4.58
N GLU A 19 -6.98 -6.28 -4.02
CA GLU A 19 -8.33 -6.84 -3.83
C GLU A 19 -8.84 -6.39 -2.47
N TRP A 20 -10.04 -5.81 -2.41
CA TRP A 20 -10.58 -5.27 -1.15
C TRP A 20 -12.09 -5.13 -1.17
N GLY A 21 -12.69 -5.01 0.02
CA GLY A 21 -14.13 -4.83 0.18
C GLY A 21 -14.55 -4.91 1.65
N PRO A 22 -15.83 -4.67 1.97
CA PRO A 22 -16.36 -4.84 3.31
C PRO A 22 -16.05 -6.25 3.82
N LYS A 23 -15.74 -6.39 5.12
CA LYS A 23 -15.45 -7.70 5.71
C LYS A 23 -16.66 -8.63 5.56
N GLY A 24 -16.47 -9.76 4.89
CA GLY A 24 -17.54 -10.73 4.59
C GLY A 24 -18.46 -10.32 3.43
N GLY A 25 -18.18 -9.19 2.77
CA GLY A 25 -18.90 -8.71 1.59
C GLY A 25 -18.15 -8.97 0.28
N HIS A 26 -18.73 -8.46 -0.80
CA HIS A 26 -18.14 -8.53 -2.14
C HIS A 26 -16.79 -7.82 -2.19
N GLN A 27 -15.79 -8.48 -2.77
CA GLN A 27 -14.45 -7.93 -2.98
C GLN A 27 -14.34 -7.39 -4.40
N MET A 28 -13.64 -6.27 -4.57
CA MET A 28 -13.36 -5.64 -5.85
C MET A 28 -11.86 -5.44 -6.02
N LEU A 29 -11.42 -5.26 -7.26
CA LEU A 29 -10.03 -4.95 -7.58
C LEU A 29 -9.85 -3.45 -7.81
N SER A 30 -8.75 -2.89 -7.32
CA SER A 30 -8.33 -1.53 -7.62
C SER A 30 -6.88 -1.52 -8.09
N PRO A 31 -6.57 -0.84 -9.21
CA PRO A 31 -5.22 -0.80 -9.74
C PRO A 31 -4.29 -0.03 -8.80
N ALA A 32 -2.98 -0.21 -8.99
CA ALA A 32 -1.98 0.56 -8.27
C ALA A 32 -1.03 1.29 -9.23
N GLY A 33 -0.76 2.56 -8.92
CA GLY A 33 0.37 3.27 -9.52
C GLY A 33 1.68 2.74 -8.95
N THR A 34 2.74 2.71 -9.75
CA THR A 34 4.05 2.18 -9.34
C THR A 34 5.13 3.24 -9.51
N LEU A 35 5.93 3.42 -8.47
CA LEU A 35 7.08 4.32 -8.42
C LEU A 35 8.32 3.56 -7.97
N THR A 36 9.49 4.08 -8.34
CA THR A 36 10.79 3.64 -7.82
C THR A 36 11.78 4.79 -7.96
N PHE A 37 12.97 4.64 -7.40
CA PHE A 37 14.08 5.58 -7.56
C PHE A 37 15.37 4.78 -7.73
N GLY A 38 16.26 5.27 -8.59
CA GLY A 38 17.58 4.67 -8.79
C GLY A 38 18.64 5.32 -7.91
N ARG A 39 19.83 4.70 -7.86
CA ARG A 39 21.01 5.19 -7.10
C ARG A 39 21.32 6.66 -7.37
N ASN A 40 21.25 7.06 -8.63
CA ASN A 40 21.57 8.42 -9.07
C ASN A 40 20.52 9.47 -8.69
N SER A 41 19.35 9.06 -8.21
CA SER A 41 18.34 9.96 -7.64
C SER A 41 18.76 10.49 -6.26
N MET A 42 19.74 9.83 -5.61
CA MET A 42 20.26 10.26 -4.31
C MET A 42 21.25 11.42 -4.48
N CYS A 43 21.20 12.38 -3.55
CA CYS A 43 22.03 13.59 -3.61
C CYS A 43 23.53 13.32 -3.37
N GLY A 44 23.88 12.35 -2.51
CA GLY A 44 25.28 12.11 -2.14
C GLY A 44 25.50 10.90 -1.23
N SER A 45 26.72 10.77 -0.70
CA SER A 45 27.11 9.73 0.26
C SER A 45 26.35 9.89 1.60
N PRO A 46 25.97 8.82 2.32
CA PRO A 46 26.16 7.41 1.97
C PRO A 46 25.08 6.84 1.03
N ALA A 47 23.95 7.54 0.88
CA ALA A 47 22.78 7.06 0.13
C ALA A 47 23.09 6.73 -1.34
N ARG A 48 23.99 7.48 -1.98
CA ARG A 48 24.43 7.24 -3.36
C ARG A 48 25.59 6.23 -3.48
N THR A 49 26.25 5.90 -2.37
CA THR A 49 27.52 5.15 -2.34
C THR A 49 27.35 3.81 -1.61
N VAL A 50 28.03 3.62 -0.48
CA VAL A 50 28.08 2.37 0.29
C VAL A 50 26.74 2.02 0.95
N GLY A 51 25.87 3.01 1.18
CA GLY A 51 24.55 2.81 1.77
C GLY A 51 23.46 2.49 0.74
N TRP A 52 23.76 2.51 -0.56
CA TRP A 52 22.75 2.25 -1.58
C TRP A 52 22.33 0.78 -1.58
N ARG A 53 21.02 0.56 -1.54
CA ARG A 53 20.37 -0.72 -1.82
C ARG A 53 19.14 -0.45 -2.68
N ASP A 54 18.94 -1.27 -3.70
CA ASP A 54 17.79 -1.13 -4.60
C ASP A 54 16.47 -1.25 -3.81
N PRO A 55 15.53 -0.30 -3.95
CA PRO A 55 14.29 -0.28 -3.19
C PRO A 55 13.22 -1.22 -3.77
N GLY A 56 13.44 -1.85 -4.92
CA GLY A 56 12.41 -2.53 -5.69
C GLY A 56 11.39 -1.54 -6.24
N TYR A 57 10.11 -1.88 -6.12
CA TYR A 57 8.99 -1.09 -6.64
C TYR A 57 7.99 -0.78 -5.54
N ILE A 58 7.60 0.50 -5.44
CA ILE A 58 6.60 0.99 -4.49
C ILE A 58 5.28 1.16 -5.24
N HIS A 59 4.24 0.48 -4.79
CA HIS A 59 2.91 0.50 -5.40
C HIS A 59 1.93 1.23 -4.48
N THR A 60 1.06 2.06 -5.04
CA THR A 60 0.00 2.76 -4.31
C THR A 60 -1.35 2.58 -4.99
N SER A 61 -2.32 2.02 -4.26
CA SER A 61 -3.72 1.90 -4.70
C SER A 61 -4.64 2.80 -3.88
N PHE A 62 -5.72 3.27 -4.52
CA PHE A 62 -6.70 4.17 -3.92
C PHE A 62 -8.03 3.44 -3.71
N LEU A 63 -8.40 3.25 -2.45
CA LEU A 63 -9.66 2.65 -2.02
C LEU A 63 -10.65 3.80 -1.76
N LYS A 64 -11.63 3.93 -2.64
CA LYS A 64 -12.59 5.05 -2.72
C LYS A 64 -13.99 4.61 -2.26
N GLU A 65 -14.91 5.56 -2.08
CA GLU A 65 -16.32 5.26 -1.71
C GLU A 65 -16.45 4.38 -0.46
N LEU A 66 -15.65 4.69 0.57
CA LEU A 66 -15.69 3.98 1.84
C LEU A 66 -16.89 4.40 2.66
N TRP A 67 -17.55 3.42 3.25
CA TRP A 67 -18.64 3.64 4.18
C TRP A 67 -18.02 3.95 5.55
N PRO A 68 -18.38 5.08 6.20
CA PRO A 68 -17.83 5.46 7.49
C PRO A 68 -17.93 4.32 8.51
N ASP A 69 -16.89 4.16 9.34
CA ASP A 69 -16.80 3.15 10.41
C ASP A 69 -16.86 1.67 9.99
N ALA A 70 -17.10 1.36 8.72
CA ALA A 70 -17.18 -0.02 8.26
C ALA A 70 -15.79 -0.68 8.28
N LEU A 71 -15.79 -1.99 8.58
CA LEU A 71 -14.58 -2.80 8.57
C LEU A 71 -14.35 -3.35 7.16
N TYR A 72 -13.18 -3.07 6.61
CA TYR A 72 -12.75 -3.55 5.30
C TYR A 72 -11.62 -4.56 5.43
N THR A 73 -11.57 -5.48 4.48
CA THR A 73 -10.42 -6.39 4.27
C THR A 73 -9.75 -6.08 2.94
N TYR A 74 -8.46 -6.31 2.86
CA TYR A 74 -7.72 -6.18 1.61
C TYR A 74 -6.55 -7.15 1.49
N LYS A 75 -6.15 -7.45 0.25
CA LYS A 75 -4.97 -8.22 -0.13
C LYS A 75 -4.22 -7.51 -1.25
N LEU A 76 -2.89 -7.63 -1.21
CA LEU A 76 -2.01 -7.14 -2.26
C LEU A 76 -1.90 -8.23 -3.33
N GLY A 77 -2.05 -7.85 -4.59
CA GLY A 77 -2.04 -8.75 -5.72
C GLY A 77 -1.06 -8.30 -6.81
N HIS A 78 -0.37 -9.25 -7.41
CA HIS A 78 0.45 -9.07 -8.61
C HIS A 78 0.02 -10.11 -9.64
N ARG A 79 -0.50 -9.67 -10.79
CA ARG A 79 -0.79 -10.55 -11.92
C ARG A 79 0.41 -10.58 -12.85
N LEU A 80 1.13 -11.69 -12.87
CA LEU A 80 2.30 -11.90 -13.73
C LEU A 80 1.90 -11.90 -15.22
N SER A 81 2.88 -11.73 -16.09
CA SER A 81 2.68 -11.74 -17.55
C SER A 81 2.12 -13.06 -18.09
N ASP A 82 2.32 -14.16 -17.37
CA ASP A 82 1.77 -15.49 -17.71
C ASP A 82 0.32 -15.70 -17.22
N GLY A 83 -0.27 -14.70 -16.54
CA GLY A 83 -1.62 -14.74 -15.99
C GLY A 83 -1.72 -15.27 -14.56
N THR A 84 -0.62 -15.75 -13.98
CA THR A 84 -0.58 -16.22 -12.58
C THR A 84 -0.74 -15.05 -11.63
N HIS A 85 -1.49 -15.27 -10.54
CA HIS A 85 -1.68 -14.26 -9.49
C HIS A 85 -0.87 -14.62 -8.25
N ILE A 86 -0.04 -13.68 -7.81
CA ILE A 86 0.69 -13.75 -6.53
C ILE A 86 -0.03 -12.86 -5.53
N TRP A 87 -0.28 -13.40 -4.33
CA TRP A 87 -1.10 -12.78 -3.30
C TRP A 87 -0.36 -12.64 -1.98
N SER A 88 -0.62 -11.54 -1.27
CA SER A 88 -0.24 -11.42 0.14
C SER A 88 -1.23 -12.15 1.06
N LYS A 89 -0.90 -12.21 2.35
CA LYS A 89 -1.90 -12.43 3.40
C LYS A 89 -3.00 -11.35 3.38
N SER A 90 -4.12 -11.64 4.01
CA SER A 90 -5.19 -10.66 4.22
C SER A 90 -4.83 -9.67 5.32
N TYR A 91 -5.24 -8.42 5.11
CA TYR A 91 -5.16 -7.32 6.07
C TYR A 91 -6.55 -6.74 6.28
N SER A 92 -6.71 -5.90 7.30
CA SER A 92 -7.95 -5.19 7.56
C SER A 92 -7.71 -3.78 8.08
N PHE A 93 -8.68 -2.91 7.85
CA PHE A 93 -8.73 -1.58 8.43
C PHE A 93 -10.18 -1.17 8.65
N ARG A 94 -10.42 -0.28 9.60
CA ARG A 94 -11.70 0.39 9.78
C ARG A 94 -11.67 1.71 9.02
N ALA A 95 -12.68 1.96 8.19
CA ALA A 95 -12.81 3.24 7.52
C ALA A 95 -12.98 4.37 8.54
N SER A 96 -12.40 5.53 8.25
CA SER A 96 -12.50 6.72 9.09
C SER A 96 -13.97 7.09 9.35
N PRO A 97 -14.30 7.68 10.51
CA PRO A 97 -15.63 8.21 10.76
C PRO A 97 -15.95 9.36 9.79
N TYR A 98 -17.24 9.68 9.66
CA TYR A 98 -17.65 10.84 8.87
C TYR A 98 -17.18 12.14 9.54
N PRO A 99 -16.76 13.18 8.79
CA PRO A 99 -16.38 14.46 9.39
C PRO A 99 -17.50 15.05 10.25
N GLY A 100 -17.21 15.34 11.53
CA GLY A 100 -18.20 15.87 12.49
C GLY A 100 -19.02 14.80 13.23
N GLN A 101 -18.74 13.51 13.02
CA GLN A 101 -19.44 12.44 13.72
C GLN A 101 -19.12 12.41 15.23
N ASP A 102 -20.17 12.35 16.05
CA ASP A 102 -20.08 12.21 17.51
C ASP A 102 -19.77 10.76 17.90
N SER A 103 -18.49 10.43 17.94
CA SER A 103 -17.98 9.14 18.38
C SER A 103 -16.63 9.28 19.07
N LEU A 104 -16.28 8.34 19.95
CA LEU A 104 -14.99 8.36 20.63
C LEU A 104 -13.85 8.07 19.63
N GLN A 105 -13.08 9.10 19.32
CA GLN A 105 -11.91 9.05 18.45
C GLN A 105 -10.63 9.10 19.29
N ARG A 106 -9.65 8.26 18.97
CA ARG A 106 -8.35 8.20 19.67
C ARG A 106 -7.23 8.44 18.68
N VAL A 107 -6.37 9.41 18.96
CA VAL A 107 -5.27 9.83 18.07
C VAL A 107 -3.95 9.72 18.83
N VAL A 108 -2.93 9.13 18.20
CA VAL A 108 -1.56 9.04 18.73
C VAL A 108 -0.66 9.93 17.91
N ILE A 109 0.17 10.73 18.59
CA ILE A 109 1.14 11.65 17.97
C ILE A 109 2.50 11.42 18.62
N PHE A 110 3.52 11.18 17.82
CA PHE A 110 4.90 11.00 18.26
C PHE A 110 5.87 11.53 17.20
N ARG A 111 7.12 11.73 17.61
CA ARG A 111 8.24 12.09 16.75
C ARG A 111 9.44 11.22 17.10
N ASP A 112 10.36 11.06 16.15
CA ASP A 112 11.68 10.43 16.38
C ASP A 112 11.60 8.95 16.83
N MET A 113 10.65 8.18 16.29
CA MET A 113 10.47 6.75 16.59
C MET A 113 11.70 5.89 16.27
N GLY A 114 12.44 6.24 15.20
CA GLY A 114 13.64 5.51 14.78
C GLY A 114 13.40 4.04 14.41
N LYS A 115 14.49 3.31 14.14
CA LYS A 115 14.50 1.85 13.98
C LYS A 115 15.89 1.31 14.35
N GLN A 116 15.97 0.16 15.00
CA GLN A 116 17.24 -0.55 15.25
C GLN A 116 17.59 -1.40 14.02
#